data_AF-A7VSZ3-F1
#
_entry.id   AF-A7VSZ3-F1
#
_cell.length_a   1.000
_cell.length_b   1.000
_cell.length_c   1.000
_cell.angle_alpha   90.00
_cell.angle_beta   90.00
_cell.angle_gamma   90.00
#
_symmetry.space_group_name_H-M   'P 1'
#
loop_
_entity.id
_entity.type
_entity.pdbx_description
1 polymer ?
#
loop_
_entity_poly.entity_id
_entity_poly.type
_entity_poly.pdbx_seq_one_letter_code
_entity_poly.pdbx_strand_id
1 'polypeptide(L)' 'MEYARLHGAVTRNDIIGLLGVISSTAVRILKKLVKSNLLKQNRRARSTRYTIVK' A
#
# COMPACT_ATOMS: atom_id res chain seq x y z
N MET A 1 5.69 -7.75 -3.91
CA MET A 1 4.22 -7.85 -3.73
C MET A 1 3.82 -9.02 -2.82
N GLU A 2 4.78 -9.83 -2.36
CA GLU A 2 4.53 -10.99 -1.50
C GLU A 2 3.85 -10.64 -0.18
N TYR A 3 4.27 -9.56 0.49
CA TYR A 3 3.62 -9.07 1.72
C TYR A 3 2.12 -8.81 1.53
N ALA A 4 1.70 -8.17 0.44
CA ALA A 4 0.29 -7.91 0.17
C ALA A 4 -0.49 -9.19 -0.14
N ARG A 5 0.17 -10.24 -0.63
CA ARG A 5 -0.44 -11.57 -0.85
C ARG A 5 -0.59 -12.34 0.47
N LEU A 6 0.42 -12.27 1.33
CA LEU A 6 0.44 -12.95 2.63
C LEU A 6 -0.50 -12.29 3.65
N HIS A 7 -0.53 -10.96 3.72
CA HIS A 7 -1.31 -10.20 4.70
C HIS A 7 -2.65 -9.68 4.13
N GLY A 8 -2.92 -9.90 2.84
CA GLY A 8 -4.14 -9.48 2.13
C GLY A 8 -4.24 -7.97 1.84
N ALA A 9 -3.55 -7.13 2.62
CA ALA A 9 -3.51 -5.69 2.42
C ALA A 9 -2.16 -5.09 2.85
N VAL A 10 -1.85 -3.92 2.27
CA VAL A 10 -0.72 -3.07 2.62
C VAL A 10 -1.24 -1.71 3.06
N THR A 11 -0.63 -1.16 4.11
CA THR A 11 -0.87 0.20 4.58
C THR A 11 0.36 1.08 4.34
N ARG A 12 0.19 2.39 4.54
CA ARG A 12 1.33 3.33 4.53
C ARG A 12 2.38 2.94 5.56
N ASN A 13 1.96 2.52 6.75
CA ASN A 13 2.87 2.20 7.84
C ASN A 13 3.66 0.92 7.54
N ASP A 14 3.05 -0.05 6.86
CA ASP A 14 3.76 -1.26 6.42
C ASP A 14 4.86 -0.89 5.42
N ILE A 15 4.58 0.00 4.46
CA ILE A 15 5.62 0.47 3.52
C ILE A 15 6.75 1.21 4.24
N ILE A 16 6.43 2.05 5.24
CA ILE A 16 7.44 2.74 6.05
C ILE A 16 8.32 1.73 6.79
N GLY A 17 7.71 0.74 7.47
CA GLY A 17 8.44 -0.26 8.24
C GLY A 17 9.22 -1.26 7.39
N LEU A 18 8.65 -1.72 6.28
CA LEU A 18 9.26 -2.74 5.41
C LEU A 18 10.37 -2.16 4.52
N LEU A 19 10.22 -0.94 4.02
CA LEU A 19 11.18 -0.32 3.11
C LEU A 19 12.06 0.73 3.78
N GLY A 20 11.83 1.04 5.06
CA GLY A 20 12.57 2.08 5.79
C GLY A 20 12.40 3.49 5.20
N VAL A 21 11.32 3.74 4.46
CA VAL A 21 11.10 5.01 3.76
C VAL A 21 10.28 5.98 4.58
N ILE A 22 10.48 7.28 4.33
CA ILE A 22 9.65 8.33 4.93
C ILE A 22 8.20 8.28 4.44
N SER A 23 7.30 8.86 5.24
CA SER A 23 5.85 8.87 5.01
C SER A 23 5.43 9.35 3.62
N SER A 24 6.07 10.40 3.09
CA SER A 24 5.75 10.97 1.77
C SER A 24 6.16 10.04 0.63
N THR A 25 7.31 9.37 0.76
CA THR A 25 7.80 8.36 -0.18
C THR A 25 6.90 7.14 -0.18
N ALA A 26 6.49 6.64 0.99
CA ALA A 26 5.53 5.56 1.11
C ALA A 26 4.22 5.86 0.36
N VAL A 27 3.70 7.08 0.50
CA VAL A 27 2.49 7.52 -0.21
C VAL A 27 2.70 7.59 -1.73
N ARG A 28 3.86 8.08 -2.20
CA ARG A 28 4.19 8.09 -3.64
C ARG A 28 4.25 6.67 -4.21
N ILE A 29 4.86 5.73 -3.49
CA ILE A 29 4.94 4.32 -3.91
C ILE A 29 3.53 3.75 -4.04
N LEU A 30 2.69 3.88 -3.01
CA LEU A 30 1.31 3.38 -3.04
C LEU A 30 0.49 4.00 -4.18
N LYS A 31 0.59 5.32 -4.40
CA LYS A 31 -0.09 5.98 -5.53
C LYS A 31 0.38 5.45 -6.88
N LYS A 32 1.69 5.21 -7.06
CA LYS A 32 2.25 4.62 -8.29
C LYS A 32 1.71 3.21 -8.52
N LEU A 33 1.68 2.38 -7.48
CA LEU A 33 1.15 1.01 -7.55
C LEU A 33 -0.35 0.97 -7.87
N VAL A 34 -1.13 1.92 -7.34
CA VAL A 34 -2.55 2.08 -7.72
C VAL A 34 -2.69 2.53 -9.17
N LYS A 35 -1.90 3.51 -9.62
CA LYS A 35 -1.93 3.98 -11.01
C LYS A 35 -1.53 2.89 -12.01
N SER A 36 -0.61 2.00 -11.61
CA SER A 36 -0.19 0.83 -12.40
C SER A 36 -1.15 -0.36 -12.28
N ASN A 37 -2.32 -0.19 -11.66
CA ASN A 37 -3.34 -1.22 -11.48
C ASN A 37 -2.84 -2.49 -10.75
N LEU A 38 -1.79 -2.36 -9.93
CA LEU A 38 -1.25 -3.45 -9.11
C LEU A 38 -1.96 -3.52 -7.76
N LEU A 39 -2.41 -2.37 -7.26
CA LEU A 39 -3.13 -2.24 -6.01
C LEU A 39 -4.44 -1.46 -6.20
N LYS A 40 -5.45 -1.82 -5.42
CA LYS A 40 -6.70 -1.07 -5.28
C LYS A 40 -6.69 -0.34 -3.95
N GLN A 41 -6.97 0.96 -3.98
CA GLN A 41 -7.14 1.76 -2.77
C GLN A 41 -8.53 1.48 -2.16
N ASN A 42 -8.55 0.99 -0.92
CA ASN A 42 -9.76 0.85 -0.11
C ASN A 42 -9.71 1.87 1.03
N ARG A 43 -10.49 2.95 0.90
CA ARG A 43 -10.58 3.97 1.95
C ARG A 43 -11.55 3.48 3.03
N ARG A 44 -11.04 3.14 4.21
CA ARG A 44 -11.85 3.09 5.45
C ARG A 44 -11.61 4.38 6.23
N ALA A 45 -12.64 4.89 6.89
CA ALA A 45 -12.70 6.22 7.52
C ALA A 45 -11.38 6.71 8.17
N ARG A 46 -10.69 5.87 8.95
CA ARG A 46 -9.43 6.22 9.66
C ARG A 46 -8.18 5.52 9.14
N SER A 47 -8.30 4.64 8.14
CA SER A 47 -7.16 3.87 7.62
C SER A 47 -7.38 3.54 6.14
N THR A 48 -6.47 4.02 5.30
CA THR A 48 -6.42 3.61 3.90
C THR A 48 -5.65 2.30 3.82
N ARG A 49 -6.30 1.26 3.29
CA ARG A 49 -5.69 -0.03 2.99
C ARG A 49 -5.58 -0.21 1.49
N TYR A 50 -4.52 -0.85 1.03
CA TYR A 50 -4.29 -1.14 -0.37
C TYR A 50 -4.27 -2.65 -0.55
N THR A 51 -5.15 -3.19 -1.39
CA THR A 51 -5.23 -4.63 -1.66
C THR A 51 -4.75 -4.93 -3.07
N ILE A 52 -4.29 -6.14 -3.34
CA ILE A 52 -3.91 -6.55 -4.69
C ILE A 52 -5.16 -6.53 -5.59
N VAL A 53 -5.00 -5.99 -6.80
CA VAL A 53 -6.02 -6.13 -7.85
C VAL A 53 -5.97 -7.58 -8.33
N LYS A 54 -7.09 -8.28 -8.22
CA LYS A 54 -7.22 -9.68 -8.65
C LYS A 54 -7.25 -9.79 -10.16
#